data_AF-A0A5S5DMW6-F1
#
_entry.id   AF-A0A5S5DMW6-F1
#
_cell.length_a   1.000
_cell.length_b   1.000
_cell.length_c   1.000
_cell.angle_alpha   90.00
_cell.angle_beta   90.00
_cell.angle_gamma   90.00
#
_symmetry.space_group_name_H-M   'P 1'
#
loop_
_entity.id
_entity.type
_entity.pdbx_description
1 polymer ?
#
loop_
_entity_poly.entity_id
_entity_poly.type
_entity_poly.pdbx_seq_one_letter_code
_entity_poly.pdbx_strand_id
1 'polypeptide(L)'
;MKSIKNITAEETYSIRKEVLRKGIDLPYEFNGDFDKDTFHLGAYKNGELVGVVSFMRVKCDSLKGNQYQLRGMATLSKARGLGFGRLLINTATNELKKKEVDFIWCNAREVALKFYENNGFKILGDSFEIDKVGTHFKMYKNLNL
;
A
#
# COMPACT_ATOMS: atom_id res chain seq x y z
N MET A 1 15.01 13.52 10.78
CA MET A 1 15.42 12.22 10.21
C MET A 1 14.21 11.48 9.65
N LYS A 2 14.33 10.87 8.46
CA LYS A 2 13.33 9.98 7.86
C LYS A 2 13.78 8.53 8.02
N SER A 3 12.87 7.61 8.36
CA SER A 3 13.18 6.19 8.41
C SER A 3 11.95 5.34 8.09
N ILE A 4 12.17 4.10 7.65
CA ILE A 4 11.14 3.07 7.47
C ILE A 4 11.42 1.95 8.46
N LYS A 5 10.37 1.40 9.07
CA LYS A 5 10.45 0.26 10.00
C LYS A 5 9.33 -0.74 9.71
N ASN A 6 9.57 -2.00 10.04
CA ASN A 6 8.48 -2.95 10.25
C ASN A 6 7.66 -2.51 11.47
N ILE A 7 6.34 -2.61 11.35
CA ILE A 7 5.37 -2.26 12.40
C ILE A 7 4.31 -3.36 12.49
N THR A 8 3.55 -3.38 13.58
CA THR A 8 2.40 -4.30 13.70
C THR A 8 1.21 -3.81 12.86
N ALA A 9 0.22 -4.68 12.65
CA ALA A 9 -1.03 -4.31 12.00
C ALA A 9 -1.71 -3.15 12.75
N GLU A 10 -1.76 -3.22 14.07
CA GLU A 10 -2.42 -2.27 14.94
C GLU A 10 -1.79 -0.88 14.89
N GLU A 11 -0.46 -0.80 14.76
CA GLU A 11 0.23 0.49 14.56
C GLU A 11 -0.23 1.21 13.29
N THR A 12 -0.80 0.50 12.31
CA THR A 12 -1.35 1.11 11.09
C THR A 12 -2.70 1.80 11.31
N TYR A 13 -3.45 1.41 12.34
CA TYR A 13 -4.88 1.69 12.44
C TYR A 13 -5.20 3.17 12.57
N SER A 14 -4.42 3.91 13.35
CA SER A 14 -4.63 5.35 13.55
C SER A 14 -4.55 6.12 12.23
N ILE A 15 -3.54 5.83 11.40
CA ILE A 15 -3.34 6.48 10.11
C ILE A 15 -4.35 5.98 9.07
N ARG A 16 -4.67 4.68 9.04
CA ARG A 16 -5.71 4.15 8.14
C ARG A 16 -7.06 4.79 8.45
N LYS A 17 -7.41 4.94 9.73
CA LYS A 17 -8.64 5.60 10.17
C LYS A 17 -8.68 7.05 9.69
N GLU A 18 -7.65 7.84 10.00
CA GLU A 18 -7.60 9.27 9.65
C GLU A 18 -7.50 9.54 8.15
N VAL A 19 -6.83 8.69 7.37
CA VAL A 19 -6.55 8.98 5.96
C VAL A 19 -7.49 8.25 5.02
N LEU A 20 -7.86 7.00 5.33
CA LEU A 20 -8.61 6.14 4.42
C LEU A 20 -10.09 6.01 4.78
N ARG A 21 -10.44 6.29 6.05
CA ARG A 21 -11.77 6.06 6.64
C ARG A 21 -12.35 7.26 7.38
N LYS A 22 -11.79 8.46 7.21
CA LYS A 22 -12.29 9.65 7.89
C LYS A 22 -13.71 9.95 7.43
N GLY A 23 -14.65 9.89 8.37
CA GLY A 23 -16.08 10.06 8.08
C GLY A 23 -16.72 8.90 7.29
N ILE A 24 -16.03 7.77 7.15
CA ILE A 24 -16.55 6.58 6.46
C ILE A 24 -16.69 5.45 7.47
N ASP A 25 -17.91 4.94 7.62
CA ASP A 25 -18.22 3.78 8.46
C ASP A 25 -17.82 2.48 7.76
N LEU A 26 -16.50 2.26 7.68
CA LEU A 26 -15.86 1.04 7.20
C LEU A 26 -14.68 0.73 8.12
N PRO A 27 -14.35 -0.56 8.32
CA PRO A 27 -13.24 -0.95 9.17
C PRO A 27 -11.90 -0.43 8.62
N TYR A 28 -11.02 -0.02 9.54
CA TYR A 28 -9.62 0.32 9.29
C TYR A 28 -8.67 -0.86 9.54
N GLU A 29 -9.14 -1.87 10.29
CA GLU A 29 -8.61 -3.22 10.27
C GLU A 29 -9.06 -3.90 8.98
N PHE A 30 -8.13 -4.61 8.34
CA PHE A 30 -8.37 -5.27 7.08
C PHE A 30 -8.24 -6.78 7.26
N ASN A 31 -9.17 -7.52 6.64
CA ASN A 31 -8.98 -8.96 6.45
C ASN A 31 -7.61 -9.22 5.79
N GLY A 32 -6.84 -10.14 6.38
CA GLY A 32 -5.48 -10.48 6.00
C GLY A 32 -4.38 -9.74 6.75
N ASP A 33 -4.70 -8.79 7.64
CA ASP A 33 -3.70 -8.06 8.43
C ASP A 33 -2.81 -8.98 9.28
N PHE A 34 -3.38 -10.05 9.82
CA PHE A 34 -2.67 -10.99 10.70
C PHE A 34 -2.26 -12.30 10.01
N ASP A 35 -2.39 -12.38 8.68
CA ASP A 35 -1.95 -13.57 7.95
C ASP A 35 -0.43 -13.74 8.09
N LYS A 36 0.03 -14.99 8.19
CA LYS A 36 1.44 -15.33 8.44
C LYS A 36 2.43 -14.66 7.47
N ASP A 37 2.01 -14.49 6.22
CA ASP A 37 2.84 -13.94 5.14
C ASP A 37 2.66 -12.43 4.96
N THR A 38 1.78 -11.79 5.74
CA THR A 38 1.53 -10.34 5.71
C THR A 38 2.60 -9.59 6.50
N PHE A 39 2.99 -8.43 6.00
CA PHE A 39 3.84 -7.49 6.73
C PHE A 39 3.38 -6.04 6.53
N HIS A 40 3.76 -5.18 7.47
CA HIS A 40 3.40 -3.77 7.49
C HIS A 40 4.65 -2.92 7.65
N LEU A 41 4.70 -1.81 6.92
CA LEU A 41 5.78 -0.83 7.01
C LEU A 41 5.24 0.51 7.49
N GLY A 42 5.96 1.12 8.43
CA GLY A 42 5.74 2.45 8.94
C GLY A 42 6.81 3.42 8.48
N ALA A 43 6.41 4.58 7.99
CA ALA A 43 7.28 5.71 7.69
C ALA A 43 7.32 6.67 8.86
N TYR A 44 8.52 7.00 9.33
CA TYR A 44 8.73 7.86 10.49
C TYR A 44 9.42 9.17 10.12
N LYS A 45 8.93 10.29 10.67
CA LYS A 45 9.54 11.62 10.62
C LYS A 45 9.88 12.05 12.04
N ASN A 46 11.16 12.15 12.36
CA ASN A 46 11.63 12.55 13.70
C ASN A 46 11.02 11.69 14.84
N GLY A 47 10.91 10.37 14.62
CA GLY A 47 10.33 9.44 15.59
C GLY A 47 8.81 9.33 15.56
N GLU A 48 8.10 10.21 14.84
CA GLU A 48 6.66 10.14 14.67
C GLU A 48 6.26 9.28 13.46
N LEU A 49 5.32 8.35 13.63
CA LEU A 49 4.73 7.58 12.53
C LEU A 49 3.84 8.49 11.67
N VAL A 50 4.16 8.64 10.39
CA VAL A 50 3.50 9.58 9.47
C VAL A 50 2.94 8.95 8.21
N GLY A 51 3.26 7.68 7.94
CA GLY A 51 2.70 6.94 6.82
C GLY A 51 2.81 5.44 7.02
N VAL A 52 1.92 4.68 6.39
CA VAL A 52 1.81 3.23 6.55
C VAL A 52 1.47 2.57 5.23
N VAL A 53 1.84 1.30 5.11
CA VAL A 53 1.44 0.41 4.01
C VAL A 53 1.48 -1.03 4.49
N SER A 54 0.72 -1.90 3.86
CA SER A 54 0.69 -3.33 4.17
C SER A 54 0.75 -4.15 2.89
N PHE A 55 1.40 -5.29 2.97
CA PHE A 55 1.59 -6.20 1.84
C PHE A 55 1.12 -7.58 2.26
N MET A 56 0.09 -8.08 1.57
CA MET A 56 -0.59 -9.34 1.87
C MET A 56 -0.43 -10.30 0.71
N ARG A 57 -0.30 -11.61 0.98
CA ARG A 57 -0.12 -12.63 -0.06
C ARG A 57 -1.46 -13.01 -0.72
N VAL A 58 -2.01 -12.08 -1.49
CA VAL A 58 -3.29 -12.26 -2.20
C VAL A 58 -3.04 -12.38 -3.71
N LYS A 59 -3.69 -13.36 -4.35
CA LYS A 59 -3.58 -13.58 -5.80
C LYS A 59 -4.42 -12.58 -6.59
N CYS A 60 -3.86 -12.08 -7.68
CA CYS A 60 -4.59 -11.49 -8.78
C CYS A 60 -4.58 -12.48 -9.96
N ASP A 61 -5.75 -12.90 -10.44
CA ASP A 61 -5.87 -13.95 -11.46
C ASP A 61 -5.24 -13.59 -12.81
N SER A 62 -5.18 -12.30 -13.12
CA SER A 62 -4.58 -11.75 -14.34
C SER A 62 -3.05 -11.73 -14.31
N LEU A 63 -2.42 -12.01 -13.15
CA LEU A 63 -0.97 -12.06 -12.98
C LEU A 63 -0.55 -13.49 -12.64
N LYS A 64 0.54 -13.95 -13.26
CA LYS A 64 1.13 -15.28 -13.02
C LYS A 64 2.43 -15.11 -12.26
N GLY A 65 2.69 -15.98 -11.28
CA GLY A 65 3.87 -15.92 -10.43
C GLY A 65 3.58 -15.51 -8.99
N ASN A 66 4.64 -15.33 -8.22
CA ASN A 66 4.60 -14.86 -6.84
C ASN A 66 4.18 -13.40 -6.80
N GLN A 67 3.17 -13.10 -5.99
CA GLN A 67 2.59 -11.77 -5.96
C GLN A 67 2.10 -11.39 -4.58
N TYR A 68 2.14 -10.10 -4.34
CA TYR A 68 1.64 -9.47 -3.12
C TYR A 68 0.67 -8.34 -3.48
N GLN A 69 -0.41 -8.26 -2.73
CA GLN A 69 -1.31 -7.12 -2.77
C GLN A 69 -0.84 -6.05 -1.77
N LEU A 70 -0.60 -4.85 -2.28
CA LEU A 70 -0.44 -3.65 -1.47
C LEU A 70 -1.81 -3.14 -1.03
N ARG A 71 -1.98 -2.96 0.28
CA ARG A 71 -3.17 -2.40 0.92
C ARG A 71 -2.80 -1.33 1.94
N GLY A 72 -3.78 -0.49 2.28
CA GLY A 72 -3.63 0.46 3.38
C GLY A 72 -2.57 1.54 3.20
N MET A 73 -2.18 1.84 1.95
CA MET A 73 -1.23 2.90 1.67
C MET A 73 -1.79 4.26 2.09
N ALA A 74 -1.18 4.87 3.09
CA ALA A 74 -1.64 6.13 3.65
C ALA A 74 -0.46 6.98 4.14
N THR A 75 -0.59 8.29 4.02
CA THR A 75 0.36 9.27 4.58
C THR A 75 -0.43 10.45 5.12
N LEU A 76 -0.12 10.85 6.35
CA LEU A 76 -0.73 12.02 7.00
C LEU A 76 -0.51 13.27 6.15
N SER A 77 -1.49 14.17 6.12
CA SER A 77 -1.46 15.40 5.30
C SER A 77 -0.16 16.20 5.49
N LYS A 78 0.28 16.38 6.74
CA LYS A 78 1.53 17.07 7.12
C LYS A 78 2.83 16.44 6.60
N ALA A 79 2.76 15.24 6.05
CA ALA A 79 3.90 14.49 5.53
C ALA A 79 3.79 14.14 4.04
N ARG A 80 2.70 14.54 3.35
CA ARG A 80 2.55 14.37 1.91
C ARG A 80 3.53 15.27 1.15
N GLY A 81 3.88 14.89 -0.09
CA GLY A 81 4.87 15.60 -0.91
C GLY A 81 6.32 15.47 -0.43
N LEU A 82 6.57 14.95 0.78
CA LEU A 82 7.93 14.79 1.33
C LEU A 82 8.60 13.46 0.93
N GLY A 83 8.01 12.68 0.02
CA GLY A 83 8.59 11.44 -0.49
C GLY A 83 8.46 10.20 0.40
N PHE A 84 7.77 10.26 1.54
CA PHE A 84 7.57 9.08 2.42
C PHE A 84 6.86 7.93 1.72
N GLY A 85 5.85 8.24 0.89
CA GLY A 85 5.12 7.19 0.17
C GLY A 85 6.02 6.43 -0.82
N ARG A 86 6.86 7.16 -1.57
CA ARG A 86 7.87 6.55 -2.44
C ARG A 86 8.89 5.72 -1.66
N LEU A 87 9.30 6.20 -0.48
CA LEU A 87 10.23 5.48 0.37
C LEU A 87 9.63 4.14 0.87
N LEU A 88 8.35 4.13 1.26
CA LEU A 88 7.63 2.90 1.64
C LEU A 88 7.59 1.89 0.48
N ILE A 89 7.21 2.34 -0.73
CA ILE A 89 7.16 1.46 -1.91
C ILE A 89 8.55 0.90 -2.24
N ASN A 90 9.59 1.73 -2.19
CA ASN A 90 10.95 1.30 -2.50
C ASN A 90 11.48 0.29 -1.48
N THR A 91 11.26 0.53 -0.18
CA THR A 91 11.65 -0.42 0.87
C THR A 91 10.98 -1.77 0.67
N ALA A 92 9.65 -1.77 0.49
CA ALA A 92 8.90 -3.01 0.26
C ALA A 92 9.32 -3.71 -1.04
N THR A 93 9.56 -2.96 -2.13
CA THR A 93 10.04 -3.52 -3.40
C THR A 93 11.36 -4.27 -3.21
N ASN A 94 12.30 -3.69 -2.45
CA ASN A 94 13.58 -4.34 -2.18
C ASN A 94 13.43 -5.60 -1.32
N GLU A 95 12.54 -5.59 -0.34
CA GLU A 95 12.24 -6.77 0.49
C GLU A 95 11.57 -7.88 -0.31
N LEU A 96 10.63 -7.53 -1.19
CA LEU A 96 9.88 -8.46 -2.02
C LEU A 96 10.73 -9.05 -3.15
N LYS A 97 11.63 -8.27 -3.76
CA LYS A 97 12.63 -8.80 -4.71
C LYS A 97 13.52 -9.88 -4.07
N LYS A 98 13.94 -9.70 -2.81
CA LYS A 98 14.72 -10.71 -2.07
C LYS A 98 13.93 -12.00 -1.78
N LYS A 99 12.60 -11.93 -1.84
CA LYS A 99 11.68 -13.06 -1.66
C LYS A 99 11.24 -13.67 -3.00
N GLU A 100 11.88 -13.29 -4.11
CA GLU A 100 11.56 -13.77 -5.45
C GLU A 100 10.07 -13.55 -5.81
N VAL A 101 9.54 -12.39 -5.38
CA VAL A 101 8.20 -11.95 -5.74
C VAL A 101 8.25 -11.27 -7.08
N ASP A 102 7.42 -11.71 -8.01
CA ASP A 102 7.35 -11.20 -9.39
C ASP A 102 6.56 -9.90 -9.48
N PHE A 103 5.47 -9.78 -8.69
CA PHE A 103 4.52 -8.67 -8.81
C PHE A 103 4.07 -8.10 -7.47
N ILE A 104 3.93 -6.77 -7.45
CA ILE A 104 3.09 -6.07 -6.47
C ILE A 104 1.86 -5.59 -7.21
N TRP A 105 0.66 -5.79 -6.66
CA TRP A 105 -0.57 -5.25 -7.22
C TRP A 105 -1.41 -4.51 -6.16
N CYS A 106 -2.31 -3.64 -6.58
CA CYS A 106 -3.21 -2.94 -5.68
C CYS A 106 -4.52 -2.58 -6.39
N ASN A 107 -5.54 -2.27 -5.58
CA ASN A 107 -6.71 -1.53 -6.02
C ASN A 107 -6.47 -0.07 -5.64
N ALA A 108 -5.96 0.71 -6.59
CA ALA A 108 -5.63 2.12 -6.40
C ALA A 108 -6.88 2.98 -6.54
N ARG A 109 -7.09 3.94 -5.62
CA ARG A 109 -8.08 5.01 -5.83
C ARG A 109 -7.68 5.83 -7.05
N GLU A 110 -8.66 6.34 -7.81
CA GLU A 110 -8.42 7.19 -8.97
C GLU A 110 -7.48 8.37 -8.65
N VAL A 111 -7.73 9.05 -7.53
CA VAL A 111 -6.90 10.19 -7.05
C VAL A 111 -5.44 9.82 -6.76
N ALA A 112 -5.09 8.54 -6.66
CA ALA A 112 -3.75 8.04 -6.37
C ALA A 112 -3.05 7.43 -7.60
N LEU A 113 -3.70 7.37 -8.78
CA LEU A 113 -3.13 6.76 -9.99
C LEU A 113 -1.75 7.33 -10.31
N LYS A 114 -1.63 8.66 -10.36
CA LYS A 114 -0.35 9.31 -10.70
C LYS A 114 0.76 8.98 -9.71
N PHE A 115 0.43 8.81 -8.43
CA PHE A 115 1.38 8.36 -7.42
C PHE A 115 1.90 6.95 -7.76
N TYR A 116 1.02 6.01 -8.07
CA TYR A 116 1.41 4.64 -8.40
C TYR A 116 2.18 4.56 -9.73
N GLU A 117 1.76 5.29 -10.77
CA GLU A 117 2.48 5.40 -12.04
C GLU A 117 3.92 5.89 -11.86
N ASN A 118 4.10 6.97 -11.08
CA ASN A 118 5.43 7.52 -10.77
C ASN A 118 6.30 6.53 -9.96
N ASN A 119 5.70 5.50 -9.36
CA ASN A 119 6.39 4.40 -8.68
C ASN A 119 6.46 3.13 -9.54
N GLY A 120 6.19 3.22 -10.84
CA GLY A 120 6.35 2.14 -11.80
C GLY A 120 5.20 1.12 -11.85
N PHE A 121 4.04 1.46 -11.29
CA PHE A 121 2.83 0.68 -11.49
C PHE A 121 2.17 1.02 -12.82
N LYS A 122 1.44 0.05 -13.39
CA LYS A 122 0.61 0.18 -14.59
C LYS A 122 -0.82 -0.24 -14.28
N ILE A 123 -1.79 0.37 -14.95
CA ILE A 123 -3.20 -0.02 -14.86
C ILE A 123 -3.39 -1.42 -15.47
N LEU A 124 -4.29 -2.20 -14.89
CA LEU A 124 -4.68 -3.54 -15.31
C LEU A 124 -6.20 -3.64 -15.42
N GLY A 125 -6.71 -3.54 -16.64
CA GLY A 125 -8.15 -3.56 -16.93
C GLY A 125 -8.85 -2.22 -16.63
N ASP A 126 -10.17 -2.28 -16.53
CA ASP A 126 -11.03 -1.10 -16.37
C ASP A 126 -11.19 -0.65 -14.91
N SER A 127 -11.73 0.56 -14.73
CA SER A 127 -12.13 1.08 -13.43
C SER A 127 -13.31 0.30 -12.84
N PHE A 128 -13.43 0.32 -11.52
CA PHE A 128 -14.59 -0.21 -10.79
C PHE A 128 -14.89 0.62 -9.55
N GLU A 129 -16.14 0.61 -9.12
CA GLU A 129 -16.58 1.34 -7.93
C GLU A 129 -16.45 0.48 -6.67
N ILE A 130 -16.02 1.09 -5.57
CA ILE A 130 -16.10 0.51 -4.23
C ILE A 130 -17.05 1.38 -3.41
N ASP A 131 -18.11 0.77 -2.87
CA ASP A 131 -19.11 1.45 -2.06
C ASP A 131 -18.45 2.29 -0.94
N LYS A 132 -18.93 3.53 -0.77
CA LYS A 132 -18.43 4.57 0.16
C LYS A 132 -16.98 5.03 -0.03
N VAL A 133 -16.20 4.44 -0.94
CA VAL A 133 -14.78 4.79 -1.17
C VAL A 133 -14.55 5.43 -2.55
N GLY A 134 -15.36 5.08 -3.54
CA GLY A 134 -15.35 5.65 -4.90
C GLY A 134 -14.57 4.82 -5.92
N THR A 135 -14.18 5.45 -7.03
CA THR A 135 -13.57 4.81 -8.19
C THR A 135 -12.16 4.28 -7.90
N HIS A 136 -11.93 3.03 -8.28
CA HIS A 136 -10.64 2.36 -8.19
C HIS A 136 -10.22 1.76 -9.53
N PHE A 137 -8.92 1.57 -9.68
CA PHE A 137 -8.30 0.85 -10.76
C PHE A 137 -7.39 -0.22 -10.17
N LYS A 138 -7.42 -1.41 -10.76
CA LYS A 138 -6.42 -2.41 -10.44
C LYS A 138 -5.11 -1.98 -11.10
N MET A 139 -4.01 -2.01 -10.34
CA MET A 139 -2.69 -1.65 -10.84
C MET A 139 -1.64 -2.68 -10.41
N TYR A 140 -0.56 -2.80 -11.16
CA TYR A 140 0.53 -3.72 -10.86
C TYR A 140 1.90 -3.14 -11.19
N LYS A 141 2.92 -3.59 -10.46
CA LYS A 141 4.35 -3.31 -10.70
C LYS A 141 5.06 -4.64 -10.86
N ASN A 142 5.76 -4.81 -11.98
CA ASN A 142 6.66 -5.95 -12.21
C ASN A 142 8.00 -5.71 -11.48
N LEU A 143 8.45 -6.69 -10.71
CA LEU A 143 9.68 -6.62 -9.91
C LEU A 143 10.89 -7.31 -10.59
N ASN A 144 10.68 -8.03 -11.69
CA ASN A 144 11.71 -8.74 -12.44
C ASN A 144 12.43 -7.86 -13.48
N LEU A 145 12.09 -6.57 -13.52
CA LEU A 145 12.73 -5.55 -14.35
C LEU A 145 13.83 -4.82 -13.56
#